data_AF-A0A6G3YYQ9-F1
#
_entry.id   AF-A0A6G3YYQ9-F1
#
_cell.length_a   1.000
_cell.length_b   1.000
_cell.length_c   1.000
_cell.angle_alpha   90.00
_cell.angle_beta   90.00
_cell.angle_gamma   90.00
#
_symmetry.space_group_name_H-M   'P 1'
#
loop_
_entity.id
_entity.type
_entity.pdbx_description
1 polymer ?
#
loop_
_entity_poly.entity_id
_entity_poly.type
_entity_poly.pdbx_seq_one_letter_code
_entity_poly.pdbx_strand_id
1 'polypeptide(L)'
;MKLQRSTVVLLASALLLGGVVLLTQTRQANRPTTAQGETATPVYEFEEEEAVGLHIETQTQEVTFQRDETGFWQMTHPEAQPAEAAAIAFLLSRLTTNGLLQTIDIDAANQAEFGLDIPFATVEITLQDDTTHTLVLGDADFSGQNSYALIDPETIPLSDTAGEVTVALVSDDIINGVDRPIEEWIAVVESPETTTVDETGDTDEADTDASETSDDSEADETSLPDADNTETAEPEPAEGEPAEEDTSEDIEIPIPETELIPAPAPENADPSE
;
A
#
# COMPACT_ATOMS: atom_id res chain seq x y z
N MET A 1 51.35 -2.56 -44.71
CA MET A 1 51.49 -1.23 -45.36
C MET A 1 51.98 -0.23 -44.32
N LYS A 2 52.63 0.88 -44.70
CA LYS A 2 52.99 1.95 -43.74
C LYS A 2 51.78 2.86 -43.53
N LEU A 3 51.11 2.77 -42.38
CA LEU A 3 50.03 3.69 -42.01
C LEU A 3 50.57 5.12 -41.91
N GLN A 4 49.85 6.09 -42.46
CA GLN A 4 50.23 7.50 -42.35
C GLN A 4 49.93 8.01 -40.94
N ARG A 5 50.75 8.95 -40.44
CA ARG A 5 50.59 9.51 -39.08
C ARG A 5 49.19 10.09 -38.87
N SER A 6 48.61 10.74 -39.88
CA SER A 6 47.24 11.27 -39.86
C SER A 6 46.19 10.18 -39.66
N THR A 7 46.37 9.00 -40.26
CA THR A 7 45.47 7.84 -40.06
C THR A 7 45.52 7.35 -38.61
N VAL A 8 46.71 7.33 -37.99
CA VAL A 8 46.88 6.91 -36.58
C VAL A 8 46.25 7.92 -35.63
N VAL A 9 46.42 9.22 -35.88
CA VAL A 9 45.75 10.27 -35.08
C VAL A 9 44.22 10.18 -35.20
N LEU A 10 43.69 9.98 -36.42
CA LEU A 10 42.25 9.85 -36.64
C LEU A 10 41.67 8.60 -35.94
N LEU A 11 42.37 7.46 -36.01
CA LEU A 11 41.99 6.24 -35.27
C LEU A 11 42.01 6.45 -33.75
N ALA A 12 43.02 7.13 -33.23
CA ALA A 12 43.10 7.45 -31.79
C ALA A 12 41.95 8.37 -31.36
N SER A 13 41.64 9.42 -32.12
CA SER A 13 40.50 10.29 -31.86
C SER A 13 39.16 9.57 -31.94
N ALA A 14 38.97 8.66 -32.91
CA ALA A 14 37.75 7.87 -33.05
C ALA A 14 37.56 6.91 -31.86
N LEU A 15 38.63 6.25 -31.39
CA LEU A 15 38.60 5.39 -30.21
C LEU A 15 38.35 6.18 -28.91
N LEU A 16 38.93 7.38 -28.78
CA LEU A 16 38.73 8.23 -27.61
C LEU A 16 37.28 8.74 -27.55
N LEU A 17 36.73 9.24 -28.66
CA LEU A 17 35.33 9.66 -28.77
C LEU A 17 34.36 8.48 -28.54
N GLY A 18 34.62 7.32 -29.15
CA GLY A 18 33.84 6.10 -28.92
C GLY A 18 33.87 5.64 -27.47
N GLY A 19 35.03 5.70 -26.82
CA GLY A 19 35.19 5.39 -25.39
C GLY A 19 34.41 6.35 -24.49
N VAL A 20 34.43 7.67 -24.79
CA VAL A 20 33.62 8.66 -24.07
C VAL A 20 32.12 8.40 -24.26
N VAL A 21 31.68 8.12 -25.49
CA VAL A 21 30.26 7.80 -25.77
C VAL A 21 29.81 6.53 -25.05
N LEU A 22 30.64 5.48 -25.01
CA LEU A 22 30.36 4.25 -24.26
C LEU A 22 30.35 4.47 -22.73
N LEU A 23 31.20 5.36 -22.20
CA LEU A 23 31.18 5.75 -20.78
C LEU A 23 29.96 6.60 -20.42
N THR A 24 29.49 7.47 -21.32
CA THR A 24 28.20 8.16 -21.13
C THR A 24 27.01 7.21 -21.26
N GLN A 25 27.04 6.26 -22.21
CA GLN A 25 25.97 5.26 -22.33
C GLN A 25 25.92 4.30 -21.14
N THR A 26 27.05 3.85 -20.58
CA THR A 26 27.02 3.01 -19.37
C THR A 26 26.52 3.77 -18.15
N ARG A 27 26.83 5.08 -18.02
CA ARG A 27 26.22 5.92 -16.98
C ARG A 27 24.74 6.23 -17.21
N GLN A 28 24.28 6.20 -18.46
CA GLN A 28 22.89 6.53 -18.81
C GLN A 28 21.99 5.30 -18.91
N ALA A 29 22.53 4.10 -19.16
CA ALA A 29 21.85 2.81 -19.03
C ALA A 29 21.63 2.39 -17.56
N ASN A 30 22.30 3.06 -16.62
CA ASN A 30 21.99 3.01 -15.19
C ASN A 30 20.85 3.96 -14.78
N ARG A 31 20.21 4.65 -15.72
CA ARG A 31 18.79 5.04 -15.58
C ARG A 31 17.96 3.95 -16.25
N PRO A 32 17.14 3.18 -15.51
CA PRO A 32 16.29 2.18 -16.12
C PRO A 32 15.28 2.87 -17.03
N THR A 33 15.39 2.64 -18.35
CA THR A 33 14.32 2.98 -19.28
C THR A 33 13.24 1.91 -19.13
N THR A 34 12.25 2.17 -18.26
CA THR A 34 11.18 1.23 -17.94
C THR A 34 10.40 0.84 -19.20
N ALA A 35 10.66 -0.38 -19.68
CA ALA A 35 10.05 -0.97 -20.86
C ALA A 35 9.73 -2.44 -20.58
N GLN A 36 8.59 -2.65 -19.91
CA GLN A 36 7.91 -3.94 -19.74
C GLN A 36 8.71 -5.04 -19.01
N GLY A 37 8.65 -4.96 -17.68
CA GLY A 37 8.97 -6.01 -16.72
C GLY A 37 8.95 -5.41 -15.32
N GLU A 38 8.22 -6.01 -14.37
CA GLU A 38 8.11 -5.49 -13.00
C GLU A 38 9.46 -5.54 -12.25
N THR A 39 10.30 -4.52 -12.43
CA THR A 39 11.37 -4.23 -11.49
C THR A 39 10.75 -3.63 -10.24
N ALA A 40 10.27 -4.51 -9.36
CA ALA A 40 9.88 -4.22 -7.99
C ALA A 40 10.86 -3.20 -7.38
N THR A 41 10.34 -2.01 -7.06
CA THR A 41 11.13 -0.92 -6.50
C THR A 41 10.59 -0.63 -5.10
N PRO A 42 11.46 -0.47 -4.09
CA PRO A 42 11.03 -0.08 -2.75
C PRO A 42 10.45 1.33 -2.75
N VAL A 43 9.56 1.58 -1.80
CA VAL A 43 9.19 2.93 -1.34
C VAL A 43 10.28 3.45 -0.39
N TYR A 44 10.80 2.57 0.49
CA TYR A 44 11.81 2.89 1.51
C TYR A 44 12.97 1.89 1.55
N GLU A 45 14.19 2.37 1.83
CA GLU A 45 15.42 1.56 1.90
C GLU A 45 15.83 1.24 3.36
N PHE A 46 15.07 0.39 4.06
CA PHE A 46 15.40 -0.15 5.40
C PHE A 46 15.13 -1.66 5.49
N GLU A 47 15.77 -2.38 6.45
CA GLU A 47 15.48 -3.81 6.72
C GLU A 47 14.28 -3.95 7.68
N GLU A 48 13.41 -4.95 7.51
CA GLU A 48 12.16 -5.09 8.30
C GLU A 48 12.43 -5.12 9.82
N GLU A 49 13.55 -5.70 10.23
CA GLU A 49 13.96 -5.77 11.62
C GLU A 49 14.28 -4.40 12.25
N GLU A 50 14.53 -3.36 11.45
CA GLU A 50 14.81 -2.00 11.92
C GLU A 50 13.53 -1.23 12.31
N ALA A 51 12.36 -1.66 11.83
CA ALA A 51 11.09 -1.08 12.23
C ALA A 51 10.74 -1.44 13.69
N VAL A 52 10.43 -0.42 14.48
CA VAL A 52 10.05 -0.55 15.90
C VAL A 52 8.69 0.05 16.21
N GLY A 53 8.21 1.01 15.43
CA GLY A 53 6.87 1.59 15.52
C GLY A 53 6.19 1.63 14.16
N LEU A 54 4.87 1.45 14.15
CA LEU A 54 4.01 1.59 12.98
C LEU A 54 2.69 2.23 13.42
N HIS A 55 2.31 3.34 12.81
CA HIS A 55 1.03 4.01 13.00
C HIS A 55 0.30 4.08 11.66
N ILE A 56 -1.02 3.85 11.68
CA ILE A 56 -1.88 3.88 10.51
C ILE A 56 -3.16 4.63 10.87
N GLU A 57 -3.41 5.75 10.20
CA GLU A 57 -4.67 6.50 10.24
C GLU A 57 -5.39 6.31 8.90
N THR A 58 -6.65 5.91 8.92
CA THR A 58 -7.54 5.89 7.75
C THR A 58 -8.83 6.65 8.06
N GLN A 59 -9.66 6.91 7.05
CA GLN A 59 -11.00 7.49 7.26
C GLN A 59 -11.94 6.64 8.14
N THR A 60 -11.60 5.38 8.45
CA THR A 60 -12.45 4.42 9.17
C THR A 60 -11.87 3.94 10.50
N GLN A 61 -10.54 3.92 10.64
CA GLN A 61 -9.84 3.43 11.84
C GLN A 61 -8.48 4.13 12.06
N GLU A 62 -8.09 4.22 13.34
CA GLU A 62 -6.74 4.56 13.77
C GLU A 62 -6.16 3.31 14.46
N VAL A 63 -4.97 2.86 14.08
CA VAL A 63 -4.25 1.77 14.77
C VAL A 63 -2.77 2.13 14.94
N THR A 64 -2.23 1.76 16.10
CA THR A 64 -0.81 2.00 16.43
C THR A 64 -0.18 0.74 17.00
N PHE A 65 1.02 0.43 16.55
CA PHE A 65 1.81 -0.74 16.94
C PHE A 65 3.19 -0.33 17.41
N GLN A 66 3.66 -0.99 18.46
CA GLN A 66 5.01 -0.84 18.99
C GLN A 66 5.62 -2.22 19.18
N ARG A 67 6.88 -2.37 18.79
CA ARG A 67 7.67 -3.58 19.03
C ARG A 67 8.24 -3.55 20.45
N ASP A 68 8.05 -4.63 21.20
CA ASP A 68 8.44 -4.72 22.61
C ASP A 68 9.90 -5.15 22.85
N GLU A 69 10.35 -5.11 24.10
CA GLU A 69 11.72 -5.52 24.50
C GLU A 69 12.04 -7.00 24.20
N THR A 70 11.03 -7.82 23.89
CA THR A 70 11.19 -9.22 23.47
C THR A 70 11.10 -9.42 21.95
N GLY A 71 10.87 -8.35 21.19
CA GLY A 71 10.86 -8.32 19.73
C GLY A 71 9.51 -8.61 19.08
N PHE A 72 8.43 -8.79 19.87
CA PHE A 72 7.08 -9.00 19.36
C PHE A 72 6.35 -7.67 19.13
N TRP A 73 5.40 -7.66 18.20
CA TRP A 73 4.54 -6.50 17.96
C TRP A 73 3.35 -6.50 18.91
N GLN A 74 3.09 -5.34 19.52
CA GLN A 74 1.94 -5.08 20.36
C GLN A 74 1.14 -3.93 19.74
N MET A 75 -0.17 -4.09 19.58
CA MET A 75 -1.08 -2.98 19.33
C MET A 75 -1.15 -2.13 20.62
N THR A 76 -1.07 -0.81 20.48
CA THR A 76 -1.12 0.16 21.58
C THR A 76 -2.33 1.10 21.47
N HIS A 77 -2.90 1.24 20.27
CA HIS A 77 -4.15 1.93 19.98
C HIS A 77 -4.95 1.13 18.94
N PRO A 78 -6.29 1.00 19.06
CA PRO A 78 -7.15 1.58 20.10
C PRO A 78 -7.17 0.81 21.43
N GLU A 79 -6.83 -0.48 21.43
CA GLU A 79 -6.70 -1.30 22.64
C GLU A 79 -5.35 -1.99 22.70
N ALA A 80 -4.83 -2.19 23.92
CA ALA A 80 -3.52 -2.80 24.14
C ALA A 80 -3.59 -4.34 24.04
N GLN A 81 -3.21 -4.90 22.89
CA GLN A 81 -3.31 -6.34 22.58
C GLN A 81 -2.11 -6.84 21.76
N PRO A 82 -1.76 -8.14 21.79
CA PRO A 82 -0.75 -8.71 20.91
C PRO A 82 -1.17 -8.55 19.44
N ALA A 83 -0.28 -8.01 18.61
CA ALA A 83 -0.58 -7.75 17.20
C ALA A 83 -0.20 -8.93 16.31
N GLU A 84 -0.91 -9.11 15.19
CA GLU A 84 -0.60 -10.12 14.20
C GLU A 84 0.67 -9.74 13.42
N ALA A 85 1.79 -10.36 13.77
CA ALA A 85 3.09 -10.06 13.18
C ALA A 85 3.12 -10.29 11.66
N ALA A 86 2.35 -11.24 11.13
CA ALA A 86 2.24 -11.47 9.69
C ALA A 86 1.50 -10.33 8.96
N ALA A 87 0.54 -9.68 9.60
CA ALA A 87 -0.19 -8.53 9.03
C ALA A 87 0.73 -7.31 8.88
N ILE A 88 1.58 -7.08 9.89
CA ILE A 88 2.58 -6.00 9.92
C ILE A 88 3.73 -6.27 8.93
N ALA A 89 4.32 -7.47 8.95
CA ALA A 89 5.37 -7.86 8.01
C ALA A 89 4.89 -7.81 6.55
N PHE A 90 3.63 -8.15 6.28
CA PHE A 90 3.05 -7.97 4.94
C PHE A 90 3.12 -6.50 4.48
N LEU A 91 2.67 -5.55 5.30
CA LEU A 91 2.69 -4.13 4.93
C LEU A 91 4.13 -3.61 4.78
N LEU A 92 5.00 -3.87 5.75
CA LEU A 92 6.41 -3.46 5.71
C LEU A 92 7.12 -4.02 4.48
N SER A 93 6.96 -5.32 4.17
CA SER A 93 7.60 -5.93 3.00
C SER A 93 7.13 -5.34 1.67
N ARG A 94 5.89 -4.83 1.56
CA ARG A 94 5.45 -4.10 0.35
C ARG A 94 6.21 -2.80 0.20
N LEU A 95 6.35 -2.04 1.29
CA LEU A 95 7.05 -0.77 1.32
C LEU A 95 8.56 -0.92 1.08
N THR A 96 9.20 -2.00 1.54
CA THR A 96 10.64 -2.24 1.38
C THR A 96 11.03 -3.12 0.18
N THR A 97 10.07 -3.69 -0.56
CA THR A 97 10.38 -4.59 -1.70
C THR A 97 9.78 -4.15 -3.03
N ASN A 98 8.46 -3.94 -3.12
CA ASN A 98 7.77 -3.87 -4.42
C ASN A 98 6.65 -2.83 -4.54
N GLY A 99 6.56 -1.89 -3.59
CA GLY A 99 5.48 -0.93 -3.49
C GLY A 99 5.47 0.17 -4.54
N LEU A 100 6.64 0.65 -4.98
CA LEU A 100 6.77 1.78 -5.91
C LEU A 100 6.77 1.31 -7.37
N LEU A 101 5.88 1.90 -8.17
CA LEU A 101 5.71 1.54 -9.60
C LEU A 101 6.30 2.59 -10.53
N GLN A 102 6.05 3.87 -10.25
CA GLN A 102 6.60 5.03 -10.97
C GLN A 102 6.47 6.30 -10.10
N THR A 103 7.10 7.39 -10.54
CA THR A 103 6.87 8.74 -9.99
C THR A 103 6.45 9.71 -11.08
N ILE A 104 5.71 10.74 -10.69
CA ILE A 104 5.13 11.78 -11.56
C ILE A 104 5.31 13.12 -10.86
N ASP A 105 5.88 14.11 -11.55
CA ASP A 105 5.97 15.48 -11.03
C ASP A 105 4.66 16.25 -11.35
N ILE A 106 4.07 16.89 -10.34
CA ILE A 106 2.81 17.66 -10.42
C ILE A 106 2.99 19.05 -9.79
N ASP A 107 2.09 20.00 -10.06
CA ASP A 107 2.00 21.23 -9.27
C ASP A 107 1.25 20.94 -7.95
N ALA A 108 1.81 21.35 -6.81
CA ALA A 108 1.23 21.13 -5.49
C ALA A 108 -0.18 21.72 -5.32
N ALA A 109 -0.51 22.80 -6.06
CA ALA A 109 -1.87 23.36 -6.07
C ALA A 109 -2.93 22.40 -6.65
N ASN A 110 -2.51 21.36 -7.38
CA ASN A 110 -3.39 20.35 -7.97
C ASN A 110 -3.53 19.09 -7.09
N GLN A 111 -3.02 19.07 -5.86
CA GLN A 111 -3.04 17.89 -4.97
C GLN A 111 -4.42 17.21 -4.79
N ALA A 112 -5.50 18.00 -4.87
CA ALA A 112 -6.88 17.52 -4.77
C ALA A 112 -7.36 16.75 -6.04
N GLU A 113 -6.64 16.84 -7.17
CA GLU A 113 -6.87 15.97 -8.34
C GLU A 113 -6.34 14.54 -8.12
N PHE A 114 -5.65 14.29 -7.00
CA PHE A 114 -4.99 13.02 -6.64
C PHE A 114 -5.40 12.51 -5.25
N GLY A 115 -6.39 13.13 -4.60
CA GLY A 115 -6.82 12.79 -3.23
C GLY A 115 -5.76 13.04 -2.16
N LEU A 116 -4.84 13.99 -2.36
CA LEU A 116 -3.71 14.24 -1.45
C LEU A 116 -3.94 15.41 -0.47
N ASP A 117 -5.04 16.17 -0.62
CA ASP A 117 -5.50 17.15 0.38
C ASP A 117 -6.34 16.51 1.50
N ILE A 118 -7.14 15.49 1.16
CA ILE A 118 -7.88 14.63 2.08
C ILE A 118 -7.44 13.18 1.80
N PRO A 119 -6.35 12.70 2.41
CA PRO A 119 -5.80 11.39 2.12
C PRO A 119 -6.76 10.25 2.48
N PHE A 120 -6.66 9.15 1.72
CA PHE A 120 -7.30 7.88 2.04
C PHE A 120 -6.77 7.32 3.36
N ALA A 121 -5.44 7.36 3.53
CA ALA A 121 -4.75 6.92 4.73
C ALA A 121 -3.35 7.55 4.87
N THR A 122 -2.87 7.65 6.11
CA THR A 122 -1.50 8.01 6.47
C THR A 122 -0.84 6.83 7.18
N VAL A 123 0.38 6.48 6.78
CA VAL A 123 1.19 5.42 7.41
C VAL A 123 2.50 6.03 7.89
N GLU A 124 2.75 5.98 9.20
CA GLU A 124 4.03 6.42 9.79
C GLU A 124 4.81 5.21 10.33
N ILE A 125 6.10 5.16 10.04
CA ILE A 125 7.00 4.07 10.43
C ILE A 125 8.18 4.67 11.18
N THR A 126 8.37 4.22 12.43
CA THR A 126 9.49 4.63 13.28
C THR A 126 10.53 3.52 13.32
N LEU A 127 11.77 3.88 12.98
CA LEU A 127 12.92 2.99 12.96
C LEU A 127 13.70 3.04 14.28
N GLN A 128 14.55 2.03 14.49
CA GLN A 128 15.39 1.82 15.67
C GLN A 128 16.40 2.95 15.99
N ASP A 129 16.61 3.90 15.08
CA ASP A 129 17.53 5.03 15.20
C ASP A 129 16.83 6.38 15.44
N ASP A 130 15.54 6.34 15.79
CA ASP A 130 14.61 7.47 15.90
C ASP A 130 14.28 8.17 14.54
N THR A 131 14.64 7.58 13.39
CA THR A 131 14.14 8.04 12.08
C THR A 131 12.67 7.68 11.90
N THR A 132 11.86 8.61 11.39
CA THR A 132 10.45 8.37 11.02
C THR A 132 10.26 8.62 9.52
N HIS A 133 9.56 7.68 8.88
CA HIS A 133 9.07 7.78 7.50
C HIS A 133 7.54 7.94 7.50
N THR A 134 7.00 8.70 6.56
CA THR A 134 5.56 9.00 6.46
C THR A 134 5.09 8.83 5.02
N LEU A 135 4.25 7.84 4.76
CA LEU A 135 3.59 7.61 3.48
C LEU A 135 2.14 8.09 3.55
N VAL A 136 1.77 9.00 2.66
CA VAL A 136 0.42 9.57 2.59
C VAL A 136 -0.23 9.06 1.31
N LEU A 137 -1.30 8.27 1.44
CA LEU A 137 -2.00 7.58 0.36
C LEU A 137 -3.22 8.40 -0.06
N GLY A 138 -3.31 8.71 -1.35
CA GLY A 138 -4.42 9.43 -1.97
C GLY A 138 -5.33 8.51 -2.80
N ASP A 139 -5.96 9.10 -3.82
CA ASP A 139 -6.91 8.41 -4.70
C ASP A 139 -6.25 7.34 -5.60
N ALA A 140 -7.09 6.42 -6.09
CA ALA A 140 -6.72 5.45 -7.11
C ALA A 140 -6.50 6.10 -8.49
N ASP A 141 -5.65 5.48 -9.32
CA ASP A 141 -5.43 5.91 -10.70
C ASP A 141 -6.62 5.61 -11.63
N PHE A 142 -6.55 6.13 -12.86
CA PHE A 142 -7.58 5.90 -13.90
C PHE A 142 -7.84 4.43 -14.27
N SER A 143 -7.04 3.48 -13.76
CA SER A 143 -7.26 2.03 -13.95
C SER A 143 -7.87 1.35 -12.73
N GLY A 144 -7.84 1.98 -11.54
CA GLY A 144 -8.34 1.41 -10.29
C GLY A 144 -7.51 0.24 -9.75
N GLN A 145 -6.21 0.20 -10.05
CA GLN A 145 -5.30 -0.90 -9.65
C GLN A 145 -4.02 -0.41 -8.94
N ASN A 146 -3.85 0.90 -8.82
CA ASN A 146 -2.71 1.58 -8.22
C ASN A 146 -3.23 2.88 -7.59
N SER A 147 -2.54 3.44 -6.60
CA SER A 147 -2.93 4.72 -5.98
C SER A 147 -1.79 5.73 -5.96
N TYR A 148 -2.15 7.01 -5.90
CA TYR A 148 -1.20 8.11 -5.73
C TYR A 148 -0.71 8.19 -4.28
N ALA A 149 0.54 8.59 -4.07
CA ALA A 149 1.10 8.75 -2.73
C ALA A 149 2.17 9.84 -2.64
N LEU A 150 2.32 10.44 -1.47
CA LEU A 150 3.46 11.29 -1.11
C LEU A 150 4.38 10.52 -0.15
N ILE A 151 5.69 10.55 -0.42
CA ILE A 151 6.73 9.91 0.38
C ILE A 151 7.46 11.00 1.17
N ASP A 152 7.43 10.89 2.50
CA ASP A 152 8.04 11.79 3.48
C ASP A 152 7.77 13.30 3.24
N PRO A 153 6.49 13.71 3.10
CA PRO A 153 6.12 15.12 2.88
C PRO A 153 6.35 15.98 4.14
N GLU A 154 6.90 17.19 3.96
CA GLU A 154 7.15 18.12 5.09
C GLU A 154 5.86 18.57 5.83
N THR A 155 4.74 18.67 5.11
CA THR A 155 3.41 19.05 5.64
C THR A 155 2.29 18.48 4.79
N ILE A 156 1.19 18.05 5.43
CA ILE A 156 -0.10 17.76 4.78
C ILE A 156 -1.18 18.73 5.32
N PRO A 157 -2.06 19.29 4.47
CA PRO A 157 -1.97 19.28 3.00
C PRO A 157 -0.72 20.02 2.51
N LEU A 158 -0.33 19.78 1.25
CA LEU A 158 0.78 20.49 0.62
C LEU A 158 0.47 21.99 0.51
N SER A 159 1.51 22.82 0.52
CA SER A 159 1.35 24.26 0.32
C SER A 159 1.25 24.61 -1.16
N ASP A 160 0.28 25.45 -1.54
CA ASP A 160 0.14 26.04 -2.89
C ASP A 160 1.38 26.83 -3.35
N THR A 161 2.32 27.12 -2.45
CA THR A 161 3.58 27.84 -2.73
C THR A 161 4.77 26.89 -2.92
N ALA A 162 4.61 25.58 -2.77
CA ALA A 162 5.68 24.60 -2.97
C ALA A 162 6.10 24.48 -4.45
N GLY A 163 5.17 24.62 -5.40
CA GLY A 163 5.42 24.48 -6.83
C GLY A 163 5.42 23.02 -7.28
N GLU A 164 6.41 22.61 -8.08
CA GLU A 164 6.52 21.24 -8.58
C GLU A 164 6.92 20.26 -7.44
N VAL A 165 6.11 19.22 -7.22
CA VAL A 165 6.32 18.15 -6.23
C VAL A 165 6.25 16.79 -6.91
N THR A 166 7.05 15.82 -6.44
CA THR A 166 7.05 14.45 -6.96
C THR A 166 6.06 13.58 -6.20
N VAL A 167 5.05 13.07 -6.90
CA VAL A 167 4.08 12.09 -6.40
C VAL A 167 4.49 10.68 -6.86
N ALA A 168 4.39 9.71 -5.96
CA ALA A 168 4.55 8.29 -6.27
C ALA A 168 3.24 7.69 -6.79
N LEU A 169 3.35 6.68 -7.64
CA LEU A 169 2.28 5.72 -7.90
C LEU A 169 2.67 4.39 -7.26
N VAL A 170 1.82 3.87 -6.39
CA VAL A 170 2.07 2.67 -5.57
C VAL A 170 1.08 1.54 -5.88
N SER A 171 1.51 0.30 -5.66
CA SER A 171 0.67 -0.90 -5.83
C SER A 171 -0.52 -0.91 -4.85
N ASP A 172 -1.69 -1.34 -5.34
CA ASP A 172 -2.88 -1.64 -4.54
C ASP A 172 -2.61 -2.66 -3.40
N ASP A 173 -1.53 -3.46 -3.50
CA ASP A 173 -1.03 -4.29 -2.39
C ASP A 173 -0.79 -3.50 -1.08
N ILE A 174 -0.46 -2.21 -1.16
CA ILE A 174 -0.30 -1.32 0.01
C ILE A 174 -1.65 -0.87 0.53
N ILE A 175 -2.60 -0.52 -0.34
CA ILE A 175 -3.97 -0.14 0.03
C ILE A 175 -4.66 -1.28 0.78
N ASN A 176 -4.65 -2.49 0.21
CA ASN A 176 -5.16 -3.71 0.87
C ASN A 176 -4.41 -4.05 2.18
N GLY A 177 -3.13 -3.64 2.28
CA GLY A 177 -2.34 -3.79 3.50
C GLY A 177 -2.71 -2.80 4.62
N VAL A 178 -3.35 -1.68 4.28
CA VAL A 178 -3.68 -0.55 5.17
C VAL A 178 -5.16 -0.53 5.56
N ASP A 179 -6.08 -0.75 4.60
CA ASP A 179 -7.53 -0.84 4.84
C ASP A 179 -7.98 -2.19 5.44
N ARG A 180 -7.02 -2.97 5.92
CA ARG A 180 -7.25 -4.24 6.65
C ARG A 180 -8.12 -3.98 7.90
N PRO A 181 -9.20 -4.74 8.12
CA PRO A 181 -10.03 -4.62 9.34
C PRO A 181 -9.22 -4.80 10.64
N ILE A 182 -9.52 -4.01 11.67
CA ILE A 182 -8.88 -4.08 13.00
C ILE A 182 -8.74 -5.51 13.57
N GLU A 183 -9.69 -6.39 13.30
CA GLU A 183 -9.69 -7.79 13.76
C GLU A 183 -8.53 -8.63 13.19
N GLU A 184 -8.06 -8.34 11.97
CA GLU A 184 -6.90 -9.01 11.36
C GLU A 184 -5.55 -8.47 11.85
N TRP A 185 -5.53 -7.31 12.51
CA TRP A 185 -4.31 -6.74 13.10
C TRP A 185 -4.00 -7.31 14.49
N ILE A 186 -4.91 -8.09 15.07
CA ILE A 186 -4.80 -8.69 16.40
C ILE A 186 -4.42 -10.16 16.26
N ALA A 187 -3.41 -10.61 16.99
CA ALA A 187 -2.99 -12.01 16.94
C ALA A 187 -4.08 -12.94 17.49
N VAL A 188 -4.33 -14.05 16.81
CA VAL A 188 -5.31 -15.06 17.24
C VAL A 188 -4.77 -15.83 18.45
N VAL A 189 -4.95 -15.27 19.65
CA VAL A 189 -4.65 -15.94 20.91
C VAL A 189 -5.66 -17.07 21.10
N GLU A 190 -5.28 -18.29 20.74
CA GLU A 190 -6.02 -19.52 21.06
C GLU A 190 -6.20 -19.63 22.58
N SER A 191 -7.30 -19.07 23.08
CA SER A 191 -7.75 -19.29 24.45
C SER A 191 -8.00 -20.79 24.60
N PRO A 192 -7.30 -21.50 25.50
CA PRO A 192 -7.45 -22.94 25.62
C PRO A 192 -8.86 -23.24 26.14
N GLU A 193 -9.76 -23.62 25.22
CA GLU A 193 -11.12 -23.98 25.58
C GLU A 193 -11.08 -25.06 26.65
N THR A 194 -11.93 -24.91 27.68
CA THR A 194 -11.93 -25.77 28.86
C THR A 194 -12.47 -27.15 28.47
N THR A 195 -11.61 -27.97 27.87
CA THR A 195 -11.84 -29.37 27.56
C THR A 195 -12.11 -30.08 28.87
N THR A 196 -13.39 -30.22 29.17
CA THR A 196 -13.87 -30.79 30.42
C THR A 196 -13.47 -32.25 30.43
N VAL A 197 -12.55 -32.62 31.31
CA VAL A 197 -12.09 -33.99 31.47
C VAL A 197 -13.23 -34.80 32.08
N ASP A 198 -13.97 -35.51 31.23
CA ASP A 198 -15.02 -36.42 31.66
C ASP A 198 -14.34 -37.67 32.25
N GLU A 199 -14.19 -37.68 33.58
CA GLU A 199 -13.51 -38.73 34.34
C GLU A 199 -14.40 -39.99 34.43
N THR A 200 -14.45 -40.78 33.36
CA THR A 200 -15.00 -42.14 33.38
C THR A 200 -13.93 -43.17 33.10
N GLY A 201 -13.14 -43.50 34.12
CA GLY A 201 -12.36 -44.73 34.12
C GLY A 201 -13.20 -45.91 34.63
N ASP A 202 -13.27 -46.98 33.86
CA ASP A 202 -13.00 -48.32 34.41
C ASP A 202 -12.40 -49.25 33.33
N THR A 203 -11.86 -50.38 33.76
CA THR A 203 -10.96 -51.28 33.02
C THR A 203 -11.68 -52.55 32.56
N ASP A 204 -11.32 -53.10 31.39
CA ASP A 204 -11.20 -54.56 31.24
C ASP A 204 -10.23 -54.96 30.11
N GLU A 205 -9.88 -56.25 30.04
CA GLU A 205 -8.67 -56.77 29.37
C GLU A 205 -8.83 -57.41 27.96
N ALA A 206 -7.73 -57.42 27.18
CA ALA A 206 -7.29 -58.42 26.17
C ALA A 206 -8.23 -58.74 24.97
N ASP A 207 -7.83 -59.37 23.84
CA ASP A 207 -6.64 -60.15 23.42
C ASP A 207 -6.59 -60.19 21.85
N THR A 208 -5.48 -60.66 21.23
CA THR A 208 -5.28 -61.30 19.88
C THR A 208 -6.16 -60.99 18.62
N ASP A 209 -5.74 -61.13 17.35
CA ASP A 209 -4.46 -61.40 16.64
C ASP A 209 -4.59 -60.92 15.15
N ALA A 210 -3.54 -61.09 14.34
CA ALA A 210 -3.41 -60.72 12.92
C ALA A 210 -4.47 -61.25 11.91
N SER A 211 -4.69 -60.54 10.79
CA SER A 211 -4.03 -60.90 9.50
C SER A 211 -4.22 -59.90 8.33
N GLU A 212 -3.39 -60.06 7.30
CA GLU A 212 -3.50 -59.76 5.84
C GLU A 212 -4.52 -58.69 5.36
N THR A 213 -4.14 -57.57 4.74
CA THR A 213 -3.51 -57.34 3.40
C THR A 213 -4.34 -57.73 2.16
N SER A 214 -4.63 -56.72 1.33
CA SER A 214 -4.96 -56.77 -0.11
C SER A 214 -6.30 -57.37 -0.55
N ASP A 215 -7.10 -56.56 -1.24
CA ASP A 215 -7.48 -56.88 -2.63
C ASP A 215 -7.72 -55.59 -3.46
N ASP A 216 -7.74 -55.72 -4.78
CA ASP A 216 -7.88 -54.64 -5.77
C ASP A 216 -9.20 -54.78 -6.56
N SER A 217 -9.76 -53.68 -7.09
CA SER A 217 -10.84 -53.73 -8.09
C SER A 217 -10.96 -52.45 -8.90
N GLU A 218 -10.76 -52.57 -10.22
CA GLU A 218 -10.93 -51.50 -11.21
C GLU A 218 -12.41 -51.15 -11.53
N ALA A 219 -12.54 -50.01 -12.21
CA ALA A 219 -13.65 -49.42 -12.95
C ALA A 219 -14.88 -50.26 -13.38
N ASP A 220 -16.02 -49.57 -13.53
CA ASP A 220 -16.78 -49.65 -14.79
C ASP A 220 -17.40 -48.29 -15.21
N GLU A 221 -17.76 -48.18 -16.49
CA GLU A 221 -18.12 -46.98 -17.23
C GLU A 221 -19.60 -46.53 -17.15
N THR A 222 -19.84 -45.25 -17.43
CA THR A 222 -21.04 -44.67 -18.12
C THR A 222 -22.47 -44.93 -17.61
N SER A 223 -23.26 -43.85 -17.51
CA SER A 223 -24.43 -43.64 -18.40
C SER A 223 -25.09 -42.27 -18.20
N LEU A 224 -25.22 -41.50 -19.28
CA LEU A 224 -26.26 -40.47 -19.44
C LEU A 224 -27.58 -41.16 -19.84
N PRO A 225 -28.73 -40.47 -19.67
CA PRO A 225 -29.48 -40.12 -20.90
C PRO A 225 -30.13 -38.73 -20.89
N ASP A 226 -30.42 -38.24 -22.10
CA ASP A 226 -30.93 -36.91 -22.45
C ASP A 226 -32.46 -36.70 -22.27
N ALA A 227 -32.85 -35.41 -22.10
CA ALA A 227 -34.04 -34.71 -22.62
C ALA A 227 -35.48 -35.23 -22.30
N ASP A 228 -36.58 -34.49 -22.43
CA ASP A 228 -36.85 -33.19 -23.10
C ASP A 228 -38.09 -32.47 -22.50
N ASN A 229 -38.12 -31.12 -22.51
CA ASN A 229 -39.28 -30.18 -22.40
C ASN A 229 -40.35 -30.34 -21.27
N THR A 230 -41.21 -29.37 -20.94
CA THR A 230 -41.49 -27.96 -21.37
C THR A 230 -41.72 -27.08 -20.09
N GLU A 231 -42.14 -25.80 -20.03
CA GLU A 231 -42.72 -24.82 -20.98
C GLU A 231 -42.49 -23.35 -20.52
N THR A 232 -42.57 -22.40 -21.46
CA THR A 232 -42.99 -20.97 -21.37
C THR A 232 -42.93 -20.19 -20.03
N ALA A 233 -42.13 -19.12 -20.00
CA ALA A 233 -42.64 -17.73 -19.90
C ALA A 233 -41.53 -16.66 -20.07
N GLU A 234 -41.73 -15.73 -21.01
CA GLU A 234 -40.92 -14.52 -21.24
C GLU A 234 -41.85 -13.29 -21.18
N PRO A 235 -41.39 -12.14 -20.67
CA PRO A 235 -41.95 -10.84 -21.06
C PRO A 235 -40.91 -9.84 -21.57
N GLU A 236 -41.32 -9.05 -22.57
CA GLU A 236 -40.52 -8.01 -23.25
C GLU A 236 -40.19 -6.78 -22.37
N PRO A 237 -39.17 -5.97 -22.75
CA PRO A 237 -38.80 -4.74 -22.04
C PRO A 237 -39.78 -3.58 -22.26
N ALA A 238 -39.67 -2.55 -21.43
CA ALA A 238 -40.40 -1.28 -21.59
C ALA A 238 -39.45 -0.08 -21.55
N GLU A 239 -39.37 0.67 -22.65
CA GLU A 239 -38.82 2.03 -22.68
C GLU A 239 -39.83 3.03 -22.07
N GLY A 240 -39.36 4.12 -21.43
CA GLY A 240 -40.27 5.01 -20.69
C GLY A 240 -39.68 6.28 -20.08
N GLU A 241 -39.00 7.10 -20.88
CA GLU A 241 -38.86 8.56 -20.63
C GLU A 241 -40.04 9.32 -21.30
N PRO A 242 -40.32 10.63 -21.01
CA PRO A 242 -39.43 11.65 -20.43
C PRO A 242 -40.05 12.64 -19.39
N ALA A 243 -39.23 13.64 -19.00
CA ALA A 243 -39.56 15.05 -18.67
C ALA A 243 -39.97 15.50 -17.22
N GLU A 244 -39.00 16.17 -16.57
CA GLU A 244 -39.03 17.51 -15.91
C GLU A 244 -40.26 18.05 -15.12
N GLU A 245 -40.05 18.28 -13.80
CA GLU A 245 -40.43 19.46 -12.97
C GLU A 245 -39.60 19.33 -11.66
N ASP A 246 -38.66 20.21 -11.29
CA ASP A 246 -38.75 21.59 -10.77
C ASP A 246 -39.37 21.71 -9.35
N THR A 247 -38.53 21.52 -8.32
CA THR A 247 -38.50 22.05 -6.92
C THR A 247 -37.64 21.09 -6.05
N SER A 248 -36.91 21.49 -4.99
CA SER A 248 -37.05 22.64 -4.08
C SER A 248 -35.70 23.20 -3.55
N GLU A 249 -35.76 24.40 -2.97
CA GLU A 249 -35.05 24.85 -1.76
C GLU A 249 -33.50 24.80 -1.73
N ASP A 250 -32.94 25.85 -2.31
CA ASP A 250 -32.03 26.79 -1.62
C ASP A 250 -31.86 26.55 -0.09
N ILE A 251 -30.68 26.10 0.34
CA ILE A 251 -30.27 26.08 1.76
C ILE A 251 -29.07 27.03 1.91
N GLU A 252 -29.36 28.30 2.17
CA GLU A 252 -28.37 29.33 2.50
C GLU A 252 -27.74 29.03 3.88
N ILE A 253 -26.61 28.31 3.89
CA ILE A 253 -25.86 28.02 5.11
C ILE A 253 -25.17 29.32 5.58
N PRO A 254 -25.47 29.83 6.79
CA PRO A 254 -24.90 31.10 7.25
C PRO A 254 -23.42 30.94 7.61
N ILE A 255 -22.57 31.62 6.83
CA ILE A 255 -21.15 31.83 7.16
C ILE A 255 -21.02 32.54 8.53
N PRO A 256 -20.27 31.99 9.50
CA PRO A 256 -19.96 32.69 10.74
C PRO A 256 -18.99 33.85 10.46
N GLU A 257 -19.26 35.02 11.03
CA GLU A 257 -18.39 36.20 10.88
C GLU A 257 -16.99 35.95 11.47
N THR A 258 -15.95 36.23 10.69
CA THR A 258 -14.56 36.22 11.15
C THR A 258 -14.34 37.31 12.19
N GLU A 259 -14.17 36.95 13.47
CA GLU A 259 -13.69 37.92 14.47
C GLU A 259 -12.27 38.39 14.11
N LEU A 260 -12.17 39.66 13.71
CA LEU A 260 -10.92 40.33 13.38
C LEU A 260 -10.06 40.51 14.64
N ILE A 261 -9.12 39.57 14.85
CA ILE A 261 -8.07 39.70 15.86
C ILE A 261 -7.28 41.00 15.58
N PRO A 262 -7.27 41.99 16.50
CA PRO A 262 -6.58 43.25 16.26
C PRO A 262 -5.06 43.05 16.24
N ALA A 263 -4.40 43.61 15.23
CA ALA A 263 -2.96 43.51 15.08
C ALA A 263 -2.22 44.11 16.31
N PRO A 264 -1.11 43.48 16.77
CA PRO A 264 -0.33 44.01 17.87
C PRO A 264 0.27 45.38 17.50
N ALA A 265 0.21 46.32 18.45
CA ALA A 265 0.79 47.65 18.27
C ALA A 265 2.33 47.56 18.15
N PRO A 266 2.98 48.44 17.36
CA PRO A 266 4.43 48.46 17.28
C PRO A 266 5.03 48.89 18.63
N GLU A 267 5.79 48.00 19.26
CA GLU A 267 6.58 48.36 20.43
C GLU A 267 7.66 49.38 20.04
N ASN A 268 7.89 50.39 20.89
CA ASN A 268 8.72 51.53 20.52
C ASN A 268 10.20 51.19 20.63
N ALA A 269 11.00 51.69 19.68
CA ALA A 269 12.45 51.59 19.77
C ALA A 269 12.98 52.39 20.98
N ASP A 270 13.73 51.72 21.86
CA ASP A 270 14.53 52.39 22.89
C ASP A 270 15.91 52.80 22.31
N PRO A 271 16.32 54.07 22.44
CA PRO A 271 17.61 54.55 21.94
C PRO A 271 18.67 54.67 23.05
N SER A 272 19.29 53.56 23.42
CA SER A 272 20.58 53.46 24.14
C SER A 272 21.25 52.12 23.82
N GLU A 273 22.58 51.99 23.73
CA GLU A 273 23.70 52.88 24.12
C GLU A 273 24.82 52.86 23.05
#